data_AF-A0A2S5X4Z0-F1
#
_entry.id   AF-A0A2S5X4Z0-F1
#
_cell.length_a   1.000
_cell.length_b   1.000
_cell.length_c   1.000
_cell.angle_alpha   90.00
_cell.angle_beta   90.00
_cell.angle_gamma   90.00
#
_symmetry.space_group_name_H-M   'P 1'
#
loop_
_entity.id
_entity.type
_entity.pdbx_description
1 polymer ?
#
loop_
_entity_poly.entity_id
_entity_poly.type
_entity_poly.pdbx_seq_one_letter_code
_entity_poly.pdbx_strand_id
1 'polypeptide(L)'
;MTRGTTHAPKSEATRHRHARPAHGEKVIVRDNRTRGPRLEGEWSSETKTWYETWRKSPQSQLFEATDWQRLRLLAPLVEANFIKPSAAGLSEIRLNEERLGATVVDRMRARIAITERDPGASNAPAKKKAPRADI
;
A
#
# COMPACT_ATOMS: atom_id res chain seq x y z
N MET A 1 -33.16 -9.94 35.92
CA MET A 1 -32.58 -11.11 35.20
C MET A 1 -31.67 -10.60 34.10
N THR A 2 -30.36 -10.69 34.29
CA THR A 2 -29.32 -10.16 33.39
C THR A 2 -29.03 -11.18 32.28
N ARG A 3 -29.27 -10.84 31.00
CA ARG A 3 -28.79 -11.65 29.86
C ARG A 3 -27.47 -11.06 29.37
N GLY A 4 -26.37 -11.52 29.95
CA GLY A 4 -25.05 -11.38 29.33
C GLY A 4 -24.85 -12.53 28.35
N THR A 5 -24.98 -12.28 27.05
CA THR A 5 -24.53 -13.22 26.01
C THR A 5 -23.01 -13.13 25.89
N THR A 6 -22.30 -13.85 26.77
CA THR A 6 -20.90 -14.17 26.55
C THR A 6 -20.81 -15.24 25.46
N HIS A 7 -20.85 -14.80 24.20
CA HIS A 7 -20.57 -15.71 23.08
C HIS A 7 -19.11 -16.16 23.15
N ALA A 8 -18.91 -17.47 23.13
CA ALA A 8 -17.58 -18.07 23.06
C ALA A 8 -16.81 -17.49 21.85
N PRO A 9 -15.52 -17.15 22.03
CA PRO A 9 -14.71 -16.59 20.96
C PRO A 9 -14.70 -17.55 19.76
N LYS A 10 -15.04 -17.04 18.57
CA LYS A 10 -15.08 -17.82 17.33
C LYS A 10 -13.78 -18.59 17.14
N SER A 11 -13.89 -19.83 16.64
CA SER A 11 -12.78 -20.74 16.41
C SER A 11 -11.74 -20.15 15.44
N GLU A 12 -10.48 -20.54 15.63
CA GLU A 12 -9.34 -20.06 14.86
C GLU A 12 -9.51 -20.32 13.34
N ALA A 13 -10.05 -21.49 12.97
CA ALA A 13 -10.38 -21.83 11.59
C ALA A 13 -11.40 -20.87 10.94
N THR A 14 -12.36 -20.36 11.73
CA THR A 14 -13.33 -19.37 11.25
C THR A 14 -12.66 -18.01 11.03
N ARG A 15 -11.72 -17.63 11.91
CA ARG A 15 -10.94 -16.39 11.75
C ARG A 15 -10.03 -16.44 10.53
N HIS A 16 -9.39 -17.59 10.25
CA HIS A 16 -8.55 -17.78 9.07
C HIS A 16 -9.32 -17.65 7.75
N ARG A 17 -10.59 -18.08 7.68
CA ARG A 17 -11.42 -17.90 6.47
C ARG A 17 -11.72 -16.42 6.18
N HIS A 18 -11.89 -15.61 7.22
CA HIS A 18 -12.09 -14.17 7.07
C HIS A 18 -10.80 -13.39 6.76
N ALA A 19 -9.62 -14.00 6.96
CA ALA A 19 -8.35 -13.40 6.59
C ALA A 19 -7.97 -13.62 5.11
N ARG A 20 -8.79 -14.34 4.33
CA ARG A 20 -8.60 -14.45 2.88
C ARG A 20 -8.97 -13.11 2.24
N PRO A 21 -8.19 -12.62 1.26
CA PRO A 21 -8.52 -11.39 0.57
C PRO A 21 -9.93 -11.45 0.00
N ALA A 22 -10.67 -10.35 0.13
CA ALA A 22 -11.98 -10.26 -0.48
C ALA A 22 -11.86 -10.40 -2.01
N HIS A 23 -12.90 -10.86 -2.68
CA HIS A 23 -12.87 -11.01 -4.13
C HIS A 23 -12.48 -9.69 -4.82
N GLY A 24 -11.37 -9.69 -5.58
CA GLY A 24 -10.84 -8.52 -6.27
C GLY A 24 -9.95 -7.60 -5.42
N GLU A 25 -9.60 -7.98 -4.20
CA GLU A 25 -8.60 -7.28 -3.38
C GLU A 25 -7.18 -7.58 -3.86
N LYS A 26 -6.41 -6.52 -4.07
CA LYS A 26 -4.99 -6.57 -4.46
C LYS A 26 -4.16 -6.44 -3.19
N VAL A 27 -3.58 -7.54 -2.73
CA VAL A 27 -2.66 -7.52 -1.59
C VAL A 27 -1.24 -7.23 -2.09
N ILE A 28 -0.70 -6.11 -1.63
CA ILE A 28 0.66 -5.64 -1.93
C ILE A 28 1.50 -5.81 -0.68
N VAL A 29 2.62 -6.53 -0.79
CA VAL A 29 3.59 -6.67 0.30
C VAL A 29 4.60 -5.54 0.21
N ARG A 30 4.83 -4.81 1.30
CA ARG A 30 5.87 -3.77 1.34
C ARG A 30 7.24 -4.41 1.15
N ASP A 31 8.01 -3.93 0.17
CA ASP A 31 9.32 -4.47 -0.19
C ASP A 31 10.46 -3.44 -0.12
N ASN A 32 10.16 -2.19 0.26
CA ASN A 32 11.10 -1.06 0.35
C ASN A 32 11.94 -0.84 -0.91
N ARG A 33 11.46 -1.27 -2.09
CA ARG A 33 12.14 -1.08 -3.36
C ARG A 33 11.71 0.23 -4.01
N THR A 34 12.68 0.94 -4.59
CA THR A 34 12.41 2.10 -5.44
C THR A 34 12.11 1.62 -6.86
N ARG A 35 10.99 2.06 -7.43
CA ARG A 35 10.51 1.68 -8.77
C ARG A 35 10.46 2.88 -9.72
N GLY A 36 10.33 2.59 -11.01
CA GLY A 36 10.18 3.63 -12.05
C GLY A 36 11.45 4.42 -12.34
N PRO A 37 11.39 5.30 -13.36
CA PRO A 37 12.50 6.17 -13.74
C PRO A 37 12.78 7.21 -12.65
N ARG A 38 13.98 7.80 -12.68
CA ARG A 38 14.26 9.00 -11.88
C ARG A 38 13.58 10.21 -12.53
N LEU A 39 13.15 11.18 -11.73
CA LEU A 39 12.74 12.48 -12.25
C LEU A 39 13.99 13.25 -12.73
N GLU A 40 14.10 13.42 -14.04
CA GLU A 40 15.21 14.13 -14.70
C GLU A 40 14.96 15.63 -14.78
N GLY A 41 16.02 16.44 -14.64
CA GLY A 41 15.97 17.89 -14.76
C GLY A 41 16.22 18.63 -13.44
N GLU A 42 16.21 19.95 -13.52
CA GLU A 42 16.36 20.85 -12.38
C GLU A 42 15.01 21.04 -11.69
N TRP A 43 14.83 20.36 -10.57
CA TRP A 43 13.64 20.41 -9.72
C TRP A 43 14.03 20.79 -8.29
N SER A 44 13.11 21.43 -7.57
CA SER A 44 13.25 21.66 -6.13
C SER A 44 13.44 20.35 -5.35
N SER A 45 13.97 20.46 -4.13
CA SER A 45 14.07 19.34 -3.18
C SER A 45 12.70 18.73 -2.87
N GLU A 46 11.67 19.57 -2.80
CA GLU A 46 10.30 19.24 -2.45
C GLU A 46 9.67 18.39 -3.55
N THR A 47 9.79 18.79 -4.82
CA THR A 47 9.29 18.02 -5.96
C THR A 47 10.06 16.71 -6.15
N LYS A 48 11.39 16.70 -5.92
CA LYS A 48 12.18 15.46 -5.92
C LYS A 48 11.71 14.50 -4.82
N THR A 49 11.46 15.01 -3.61
CA THR A 49 10.98 14.22 -2.48
C THR A 49 9.58 13.66 -2.73
N TRP A 50 8.69 14.48 -3.28
CA TRP A 50 7.36 14.06 -3.71
C TRP A 50 7.43 12.91 -4.72
N TYR A 51 8.24 13.04 -5.77
CA TYR A 51 8.39 12.00 -6.79
C TYR A 51 9.02 10.72 -6.22
N GLU A 52 10.05 10.84 -5.39
CA GLU A 52 10.68 9.70 -4.71
C GLU A 52 9.72 9.00 -3.74
N THR A 53 8.77 9.72 -3.14
CA THR A 53 7.71 9.13 -2.31
C THR A 53 6.84 8.19 -3.13
N TRP A 54 6.44 8.60 -4.34
CA TRP A 54 5.73 7.73 -5.27
C TRP A 54 6.56 6.51 -5.68
N ARG A 55 7.84 6.71 -6.01
CA ARG A 55 8.75 5.62 -6.40
C ARG A 55 8.95 4.56 -5.33
N LYS A 56 8.90 4.94 -4.04
CA LYS A 56 9.07 4.04 -2.89
C LYS A 56 7.74 3.56 -2.31
N SER A 57 6.62 4.04 -2.83
CA SER A 57 5.29 3.67 -2.34
C SER A 57 4.98 2.22 -2.69
N PRO A 58 4.32 1.44 -1.82
CA PRO A 58 3.96 0.06 -2.13
C PRO A 58 3.08 -0.05 -3.37
N GLN A 59 2.14 0.88 -3.57
CA GLN A 59 1.25 0.85 -4.74
C GLN A 59 1.98 1.00 -6.08
N SER A 60 3.21 1.52 -6.10
CA SER A 60 4.03 1.58 -7.32
C SER A 60 4.40 0.21 -7.90
N GLN A 61 4.18 -0.88 -7.14
CA GLN A 61 4.26 -2.26 -7.66
C GLN A 61 3.24 -2.54 -8.77
N LEU A 62 2.15 -1.76 -8.83
CA LEU A 62 1.10 -1.89 -9.84
C LEU A 62 1.27 -0.89 -11.00
N PHE A 63 2.28 -0.02 -10.97
CA PHE A 63 2.41 1.05 -11.95
C PHE A 63 2.99 0.55 -13.26
N GLU A 64 2.35 0.95 -14.35
CA GLU A 64 2.83 0.80 -15.71
C GLU A 64 3.56 2.05 -16.19
N ALA A 65 4.17 1.98 -17.38
CA ALA A 65 4.86 3.13 -17.99
C ALA A 65 3.96 4.39 -18.06
N THR A 66 2.66 4.21 -18.28
CA THR A 66 1.67 5.30 -18.34
C THR A 66 1.50 6.03 -17.00
N ASP A 67 1.62 5.32 -15.88
CA ASP A 67 1.50 5.93 -14.54
C ASP A 67 2.74 6.76 -14.21
N TRP A 68 3.92 6.25 -14.57
CA TRP A 68 5.17 7.01 -14.45
C TRP A 68 5.18 8.25 -15.33
N GLN A 69 4.68 8.14 -16.57
CA GLN A 69 4.51 9.28 -17.46
C GLN A 69 3.52 10.30 -16.86
N ARG A 70 2.42 9.84 -16.25
CA ARG A 70 1.46 10.73 -15.59
C ARG A 70 2.10 11.50 -14.44
N LEU A 71 2.87 10.85 -13.57
CA LEU A 71 3.59 11.52 -12.49
C LEU A 71 4.62 12.54 -13.04
N ARG A 72 5.34 12.21 -14.12
CA ARG A 72 6.28 13.15 -14.75
C ARG A 72 5.56 14.39 -15.30
N LEU A 73 4.39 14.22 -15.92
CA LEU A 73 3.56 15.33 -16.41
C LEU A 73 2.99 16.18 -15.28
N LEU A 74 2.81 15.62 -14.08
CA LEU A 74 2.30 16.34 -12.92
C LEU A 74 3.40 17.14 -12.18
N ALA A 75 4.68 16.78 -12.36
CA ALA A 75 5.80 17.42 -11.67
C ALA A 75 5.86 18.96 -11.83
N PRO A 76 5.65 19.57 -13.02
CA PRO A 76 5.59 21.03 -13.15
C PRO A 76 4.50 21.67 -12.30
N LEU A 77 3.34 21.00 -12.16
CA LEU A 77 2.22 21.52 -11.39
C LEU A 77 2.50 21.42 -9.89
N VAL A 78 3.12 20.33 -9.45
CA VAL A 78 3.56 20.14 -8.06
C VAL A 78 4.63 21.18 -7.69
N GLU A 79 5.62 21.38 -8.54
CA GLU A 79 6.65 22.41 -8.37
C GLU A 79 6.03 23.81 -8.22
N ALA A 80 5.16 24.19 -9.17
CA ALA A 80 4.47 25.47 -9.12
C ALA A 80 3.62 25.61 -7.85
N ASN A 81 2.98 24.52 -7.39
CA ASN A 81 2.16 24.53 -6.18
C ASN A 81 2.99 24.63 -4.89
N PHE A 82 4.25 24.15 -4.86
CA PHE A 82 5.16 24.40 -3.74
C PHE A 82 5.59 25.87 -3.67
N ILE A 83 5.81 26.51 -4.82
CA ILE A 83 6.23 27.93 -4.89
C ILE A 83 5.06 28.87 -4.60
N LYS A 84 3.90 28.61 -5.23
CA LYS A 84 2.69 29.42 -5.11
C LYS A 84 1.46 28.51 -5.08
N PRO A 85 1.03 28.09 -3.88
CA PRO A 85 -0.14 27.24 -3.73
C PRO A 85 -1.39 27.88 -4.37
N SER A 86 -2.16 27.07 -5.08
CA SER A 86 -3.46 27.49 -5.60
C SER A 86 -4.48 26.37 -5.47
N ALA A 87 -5.73 26.71 -5.16
CA ALA A 87 -6.79 25.72 -5.04
C ALA A 87 -7.01 24.94 -6.35
N ALA A 88 -6.88 25.61 -7.49
CA ALA A 88 -6.97 24.97 -8.81
C ALA A 88 -5.82 23.99 -9.03
N GLY A 89 -4.56 24.41 -8.80
CA GLY A 89 -3.40 23.53 -8.95
C GLY A 89 -3.45 22.33 -8.01
N LEU A 90 -3.79 22.56 -6.73
CA LEU A 90 -3.93 21.49 -5.76
C LEU A 90 -5.08 20.52 -6.10
N SER A 91 -6.18 21.00 -6.68
CA SER A 91 -7.30 20.15 -7.10
C SER A 91 -6.92 19.21 -8.24
N GLU A 92 -6.19 19.71 -9.23
CA GLU A 92 -5.68 18.89 -10.34
C GLU A 92 -4.61 17.90 -9.88
N ILE A 93 -3.71 18.30 -8.98
CA ILE A 93 -2.76 17.38 -8.34
C ILE A 93 -3.52 16.26 -7.65
N ARG A 94 -4.44 16.61 -6.75
CA ARG A 94 -5.25 15.65 -6.00
C ARG A 94 -5.99 14.69 -6.94
N LEU A 95 -6.67 15.19 -7.98
CA LEU A 95 -7.41 14.35 -8.91
C LEU A 95 -6.53 13.27 -9.59
N ASN A 96 -5.30 13.64 -9.96
CA ASN A 96 -4.37 12.71 -10.61
C ASN A 96 -3.74 11.74 -9.59
N GLU A 97 -3.44 12.20 -8.38
CA GLU A 97 -2.90 11.39 -7.30
C GLU A 97 -3.92 10.38 -6.75
N GLU A 98 -5.19 10.75 -6.64
CA GLU A 98 -6.28 9.86 -6.23
C GLU A 98 -6.40 8.65 -7.17
N ARG A 99 -6.25 8.86 -8.49
CA ARG A 99 -6.26 7.78 -9.51
C ARG A 99 -5.14 6.76 -9.32
N LEU A 100 -4.06 7.15 -8.65
CA LEU A 100 -2.89 6.33 -8.37
C LEU A 100 -2.89 5.74 -6.95
N GLY A 101 -3.96 5.96 -6.15
CA GLY A 101 -4.04 5.41 -4.80
C GLY A 101 -3.23 6.19 -3.75
N ALA A 102 -3.12 7.51 -3.90
CA ALA A 102 -2.34 8.35 -2.99
C ALA A 102 -2.78 8.23 -1.52
N THR A 103 -4.09 8.36 -1.27
CA THR A 103 -4.62 8.34 0.10
C THR A 103 -5.09 6.96 0.52
N VAL A 104 -5.31 6.79 1.82
CA VAL A 104 -5.92 5.57 2.37
C VAL A 104 -7.29 5.31 1.72
N VAL A 105 -8.10 6.35 1.54
CA VAL A 105 -9.43 6.25 0.93
C VAL A 105 -9.33 5.80 -0.53
N ASP A 106 -8.36 6.31 -1.27
CA ASP A 106 -8.17 5.91 -2.67
C ASP A 106 -7.75 4.46 -2.79
N ARG A 107 -6.85 3.99 -1.91
CA ARG A 107 -6.48 2.57 -1.86
C ARG A 107 -7.65 1.68 -1.48
N MET A 108 -8.49 2.10 -0.53
CA MET A 108 -9.71 1.35 -0.19
C MET A 108 -10.65 1.25 -1.39
N ARG A 109 -10.87 2.35 -2.14
CA ARG A 109 -11.69 2.36 -3.36
C ARG A 109 -11.10 1.45 -4.44
N ALA A 110 -9.78 1.44 -4.60
CA ALA A 110 -9.06 0.57 -5.53
C ALA A 110 -8.92 -0.88 -5.02
N ARG A 111 -9.42 -1.19 -3.82
CA ARG A 111 -9.26 -2.49 -3.13
C ARG A 111 -7.80 -2.91 -3.02
N ILE A 112 -6.92 -1.97 -2.71
CA ILE A 112 -5.49 -2.21 -2.46
C ILE A 112 -5.27 -2.35 -0.96
N ALA A 113 -4.82 -3.53 -0.53
CA ALA A 113 -4.38 -3.80 0.83
C ALA A 113 -2.85 -3.86 0.87
N ILE A 114 -2.24 -3.03 1.72
CA ILE A 114 -0.79 -3.03 1.92
C ILE A 114 -0.47 -3.79 3.21
N THR A 115 0.40 -4.79 3.14
CA THR A 115 0.82 -5.62 4.27
C THR A 115 2.34 -5.63 4.42
N GLU A 116 2.83 -5.74 5.66
CA GLU A 116 4.26 -5.96 5.97
C GLU A 116 4.67 -7.43 5.83
N ARG A 117 3.68 -8.35 5.78
CA ARG A 117 3.91 -9.81 5.77
C ARG A 117 3.28 -10.43 4.54
N ASP A 118 4.02 -11.31 3.87
CA ASP A 118 3.47 -12.14 2.81
C ASP A 118 2.32 -13.00 3.38
N PRO A 119 1.07 -12.81 2.93
CA PRO A 119 -0.07 -13.58 3.42
C PRO A 119 0.05 -15.10 3.14
N GLY A 120 0.97 -15.52 2.26
CA GLY A 120 1.29 -16.91 1.96
C GLY A 120 2.40 -17.53 2.83
N ALA A 121 3.14 -16.73 3.61
CA ALA A 121 4.19 -17.24 4.49
C ALA A 121 3.56 -17.84 5.75
N SER A 122 3.18 -19.12 5.66
CA SER A 122 2.63 -19.90 6.77
C SER A 122 3.52 -19.80 8.00
N ASN A 123 2.98 -19.34 9.12
CA ASN A 123 3.55 -19.57 10.45
C ASN A 123 3.27 -21.04 10.81
N ALA A 124 3.95 -21.98 10.14
CA ALA A 124 3.94 -23.37 10.60
C ALA A 124 4.70 -23.40 11.93
N PRO A 125 4.10 -23.83 13.05
CA PRO A 125 4.85 -23.99 14.28
C PRO A 125 5.95 -25.01 14.00
N ALA A 126 7.21 -24.63 14.26
CA ALA A 126 8.33 -25.55 14.21
C ALA A 126 7.99 -26.77 15.08
N LYS A 127 7.74 -27.92 14.44
CA LYS A 127 7.55 -29.18 15.14
C LYS A 127 8.82 -29.42 15.96
N LYS A 128 8.76 -29.16 17.28
CA LYS A 128 9.78 -29.64 18.21
C LYS A 128 9.81 -31.16 18.07
N LYS A 129 10.85 -31.70 17.43
CA LYS A 129 11.17 -33.14 17.53
C LYS A 129 11.42 -33.41 19.01
N ALA A 130 10.54 -34.18 19.65
CA ALA A 130 10.83 -34.76 20.94
C ALA A 130 12.03 -35.72 20.78
N PRO A 131 12.97 -35.76 21.74
CA PRO A 131 14.05 -36.72 21.69
C PRO A 131 13.48 -38.14 21.83
N ARG A 132 13.93 -39.05 20.97
CA ARG A 132 13.71 -40.50 21.17
C ARG A 132 14.41 -40.87 22.47
N ALA A 133 13.65 -41.39 23.43
CA ALA A 133 14.21 -42.11 24.55
C ALA A 133 14.51 -43.54 24.07
N ASP A 134 15.79 -43.92 24.11
CA ASP A 134 16.22 -45.29 23.91
C ASP A 134 15.90 -46.08 25.19
N ILE A 135 15.12 -47.16 25.05
CA ILE A 135 15.03 -48.30 25.97
C ILE A 135 15.12 -49.56 25.11
#